data_AF-A0A227J548-F1
#
_entry.id   AF-A0A227J548-F1
#
_cell.length_a   1.000
_cell.length_b   1.000
_cell.length_c   1.000
_cell.angle_alpha   90.00
_cell.angle_beta   90.00
_cell.angle_gamma   90.00
#
_symmetry.space_group_name_H-M   'P 1'
#
loop_
_entity.id
_entity.type
_entity.pdbx_description
1 polymer ?
#
loop_
_entity_poly.entity_id
_entity_poly.type
_entity_poly.pdbx_seq_one_letter_code
_entity_poly.pdbx_strand_id
1 'polypeptide(L)'
;ELGIEVFECNDVIKLDVYVDGADEINHAREMIKGGGAALTREKIVAAISEKFVCIVDDTKAVDVLGQFPLPVEVIPMARSYVARELVKLGGDPAYREGVVTDNGNIILDVHNMQITNP
;
A
#
# COMPACT_ATOMS: atom_id res chain seq x y z
N GLU A 1 5.61 -13.83 -21.38
CA GLU A 1 4.91 -12.79 -22.16
C GLU A 1 5.77 -11.63 -22.68
N LEU A 2 6.90 -11.25 -22.08
CA LEU A 2 7.87 -10.35 -22.75
C LEU A 2 9.31 -10.90 -22.80
N GLY A 3 9.53 -12.13 -22.32
CA GLY A 3 10.86 -12.75 -22.26
C GLY A 3 11.76 -12.20 -21.15
N ILE A 4 11.19 -11.43 -20.22
CA ILE A 4 11.92 -10.90 -19.05
C ILE A 4 12.03 -12.01 -18.01
N GLU A 5 13.26 -12.28 -17.58
CA GLU A 5 13.55 -13.21 -16.49
C GLU A 5 13.04 -12.66 -15.16
N VAL A 6 12.36 -13.50 -14.38
CA VAL A 6 11.79 -13.15 -13.08
C VAL A 6 12.52 -13.96 -12.01
N PHE A 7 13.04 -13.26 -11.01
CA PHE A 7 13.74 -13.86 -9.88
C PHE A 7 12.82 -13.91 -8.66
N GLU A 8 13.00 -14.92 -7.82
CA GLU A 8 12.37 -14.95 -6.51
C GLU A 8 12.99 -13.87 -5.61
N CYS A 9 12.16 -13.17 -4.83
CA CYS A 9 12.63 -12.09 -3.96
C CYS A 9 13.67 -12.58 -2.94
N ASN A 10 13.60 -13.86 -2.52
CA ASN A 10 14.56 -14.45 -1.59
C ASN A 10 15.96 -14.66 -2.20
N ASP A 11 16.07 -14.72 -3.53
CA ASP A 11 17.34 -14.91 -4.23
C ASP A 11 18.04 -13.58 -4.54
N VAL A 12 17.39 -12.45 -4.23
CA VAL A 12 17.86 -11.10 -4.51
C VAL A 12 18.18 -10.40 -3.20
N ILE A 13 19.47 -10.13 -2.95
CA ILE A 13 19.92 -9.45 -1.74
C ILE A 13 19.54 -7.96 -1.77
N LYS A 14 19.57 -7.35 -2.98
CA LYS A 14 19.38 -5.91 -3.17
C LYS A 14 18.99 -5.60 -4.60
N LEU A 15 18.15 -4.59 -4.79
CA LEU A 15 17.76 -4.05 -6.09
C LEU A 15 18.28 -2.63 -6.25
N ASP A 16 18.78 -2.28 -7.43
CA ASP A 16 19.20 -0.89 -7.70
C ASP A 16 17.98 0.03 -7.81
N VAL A 17 16.92 -0.44 -8.46
CA VAL A 17 15.73 0.36 -8.75
C VAL A 17 14.46 -0.48 -8.58
N TYR A 18 13.47 0.12 -7.94
CA TYR A 18 12.08 -0.30 -7.98
C TYR A 18 11.24 0.78 -8.67
N VAL A 19 10.40 0.39 -9.62
CA VAL A 19 9.51 1.29 -10.36
C VAL A 19 8.09 0.87 -10.10
N ASP A 20 7.26 1.79 -9.60
CA ASP A 20 5.85 1.52 -9.32
C ASP A 20 5.02 2.81 -9.24
N GLY A 21 3.70 2.69 -9.24
CA GLY A 21 2.76 3.80 -9.06
C GLY A 21 2.41 4.08 -7.59
N ALA A 22 1.53 5.06 -7.40
CA ALA A 22 0.90 5.37 -6.13
C ALA A 22 -0.57 5.77 -6.32
N ASP A 23 -1.37 5.57 -5.28
CA ASP A 23 -2.76 6.06 -5.23
C ASP A 23 -2.78 7.54 -4.84
N GLU A 24 -1.89 7.95 -3.93
CA GLU A 24 -1.58 9.35 -3.61
C GLU A 24 -0.08 9.54 -3.37
N ILE A 25 0.41 10.74 -3.63
CA ILE A 25 1.76 11.18 -3.27
C ILE A 25 1.76 12.65 -2.84
N ASN A 26 2.50 12.98 -1.78
CA ASN A 26 2.64 14.35 -1.30
C ASN A 26 3.99 14.98 -1.68
N HIS A 27 4.19 16.26 -1.33
CA HIS A 27 5.43 17.00 -1.61
C HIS A 27 6.67 16.42 -0.92
N ALA A 28 6.49 15.69 0.19
CA ALA A 28 7.54 14.98 0.90
C ALA A 28 7.86 13.60 0.28
N ARG A 29 7.15 13.22 -0.79
CA ARG A 29 7.22 11.92 -1.46
C ARG A 29 6.75 10.74 -0.60
N GLU A 30 5.94 11.03 0.41
CA GLU A 30 5.18 10.03 1.15
C GLU A 30 3.96 9.64 0.32
N MET A 31 3.55 8.37 0.41
CA MET A 31 2.56 7.80 -0.51
C MET A 31 1.51 6.97 0.22
N ILE A 32 0.28 7.03 -0.30
CA ILE A 32 -0.70 5.96 -0.12
C ILE A 32 -0.62 5.04 -1.35
N LYS A 33 -0.55 3.73 -1.08
CA LYS A 33 -0.53 2.64 -2.05
C LYS A 33 -1.46 1.53 -1.56
N GLY A 34 -1.86 0.65 -2.47
CA GLY A 34 -2.62 -0.56 -2.14
C GLY A 34 -4.05 -0.58 -2.67
N GLY A 35 -4.45 0.38 -3.49
CA GLY A 35 -5.69 0.32 -4.27
C GLY A 35 -5.82 -1.01 -5.02
N GLY A 36 -4.71 -1.50 -5.58
CA GLY A 36 -4.61 -2.79 -6.28
C GLY A 36 -4.45 -4.05 -5.40
N ALA A 37 -4.52 -3.94 -4.07
CA ALA A 37 -4.40 -5.07 -3.12
C ALA A 37 -3.03 -5.79 -3.06
N ALA A 38 -1.97 -5.19 -3.61
CA ALA A 38 -0.62 -5.76 -3.62
C ALA A 38 0.37 -5.10 -2.64
N LEU A 39 -0.12 -4.18 -1.78
CA LEU A 39 0.71 -3.27 -0.97
C LEU A 39 1.82 -3.92 -0.15
N THR A 40 1.59 -5.14 0.35
CA THR A 40 2.55 -5.84 1.21
C THR A 40 3.77 -6.27 0.41
N ARG A 41 3.57 -6.88 -0.75
CA ARG A 41 4.68 -7.29 -1.62
C ARG A 41 5.37 -6.09 -2.23
N GLU A 42 4.61 -5.06 -2.65
CA GLU A 42 5.15 -3.79 -3.13
C GLU A 42 6.11 -3.17 -2.09
N LYS A 43 5.69 -3.09 -0.82
CA LYS A 43 6.50 -2.52 0.26
C LYS A 43 7.75 -3.36 0.56
N ILE A 44 7.67 -4.68 0.47
CA ILE A 44 8.82 -5.58 0.62
C ILE A 44 9.85 -5.33 -0.50
N VAL A 45 9.42 -5.29 -1.76
CA VAL A 45 10.30 -5.04 -2.91
C VAL A 45 10.91 -3.63 -2.86
N ALA A 46 10.12 -2.63 -2.48
CA ALA A 46 10.62 -1.28 -2.27
C ALA A 46 11.70 -1.22 -1.16
N ALA A 47 11.51 -1.95 -0.06
CA ALA A 47 12.44 -1.94 1.07
C ALA A 47 13.81 -2.56 0.77
N ILE A 48 13.90 -3.47 -0.21
CA ILE A 48 15.18 -4.04 -0.68
C ILE A 48 15.81 -3.26 -1.85
N SER A 49 15.17 -2.17 -2.29
CA SER A 49 15.65 -1.32 -3.38
C SER A 49 16.46 -0.12 -2.89
N GLU A 50 17.50 0.28 -3.63
CA GLU A 50 18.24 1.53 -3.35
C GLU A 50 17.43 2.76 -3.71
N LYS A 51 16.65 2.66 -4.79
CA LYS A 51 15.90 3.78 -5.34
C LYS A 51 14.50 3.33 -5.73
N PHE A 52 13.52 3.95 -5.11
CA PHE A 52 12.14 3.90 -5.58
C PHE A 52 11.89 5.06 -6.55
N VAL A 53 11.53 4.73 -7.79
CA VAL A 53 11.01 5.65 -8.80
C VAL A 53 9.49 5.50 -8.86
N CYS A 54 8.78 6.47 -8.29
CA CYS A 54 7.32 6.54 -8.39
C CYS A 54 6.91 7.18 -9.73
N ILE A 55 5.98 6.54 -10.46
CA ILE A 55 5.40 7.06 -11.71
C ILE A 55 3.91 7.30 -11.50
N VAL A 56 3.49 8.57 -11.60
CA VAL A 56 2.10 8.98 -11.43
C VAL A 56 1.73 10.10 -12.41
N ASP A 57 0.43 10.22 -12.70
CA ASP A 57 -0.14 11.41 -13.31
C ASP A 57 -0.43 12.49 -12.25
N ASP A 58 -0.80 13.68 -12.70
CA ASP A 58 -1.02 14.86 -11.84
C ASP A 58 -2.19 14.70 -10.87
N THR A 59 -3.15 13.80 -11.14
CA THR A 59 -4.29 13.56 -10.26
C THR A 59 -3.93 12.86 -8.95
N LYS A 60 -2.72 12.28 -8.85
CA LYS A 60 -2.24 11.58 -7.65
C LYS A 60 -1.57 12.50 -6.64
N ALA A 61 -1.23 13.72 -7.03
CA ALA A 61 -0.54 14.67 -6.16
C ALA A 61 -1.53 15.31 -5.16
N VAL A 62 -1.22 15.23 -3.87
CA VAL A 62 -2.05 15.79 -2.79
C VAL A 62 -1.20 16.54 -1.78
N ASP A 63 -1.76 17.54 -1.11
CA ASP A 63 -1.06 18.27 -0.04
C ASP A 63 -1.00 17.46 1.26
N VAL A 64 -2.09 16.77 1.59
CA VAL A 64 -2.23 15.92 2.79
C VAL A 64 -2.77 14.57 2.35
N LEU A 65 -2.12 13.49 2.79
CA LEU A 65 -2.53 12.12 2.48
C LEU A 65 -3.84 11.76 3.21
N GLY A 66 -4.67 10.94 2.55
CA GLY A 66 -5.87 10.34 3.12
C GLY A 66 -7.19 10.66 2.41
N GLN A 67 -7.19 11.31 1.23
CA GLN A 67 -8.40 11.41 0.41
C GLN A 67 -8.73 10.04 -0.20
N PHE A 68 -7.70 9.36 -0.71
CA PHE A 68 -7.75 7.94 -1.01
C PHE A 68 -7.73 7.13 0.29
N PRO A 69 -8.61 6.12 0.45
CA PRO A 69 -8.63 5.30 1.67
C PRO A 69 -7.30 4.57 1.86
N LEU A 70 -6.78 4.57 3.08
CA LEU A 70 -5.54 3.86 3.42
C LEU A 70 -5.80 2.35 3.49
N PRO A 71 -5.25 1.53 2.59
CA PRO A 71 -5.49 0.10 2.61
C PRO A 71 -4.62 -0.59 3.65
N VAL A 72 -5.25 -1.41 4.51
CA VAL A 72 -4.57 -2.19 5.56
C VAL A 72 -4.83 -3.67 5.31
N GLU A 73 -3.77 -4.43 5.01
CA GLU A 73 -3.86 -5.89 4.92
C GLU A 73 -3.93 -6.51 6.31
N VAL A 74 -4.91 -7.40 6.54
CA VAL A 74 -5.21 -7.95 7.86
C VAL A 74 -5.38 -9.46 7.79
N ILE A 75 -4.81 -10.16 8.78
CA ILE A 75 -5.05 -11.60 8.99
C ILE A 75 -6.56 -11.82 9.18
N PRO A 76 -7.22 -12.74 8.44
CA PRO A 76 -8.68 -12.83 8.41
C PRO A 76 -9.35 -12.95 9.78
N MET A 77 -8.79 -13.74 10.69
CA MET A 77 -9.35 -13.90 12.06
C MET A 77 -9.24 -12.64 12.92
N ALA A 78 -8.39 -11.67 12.55
CA ALA A 78 -8.17 -10.43 13.29
C ALA A 78 -9.03 -9.26 12.78
N ARG A 79 -9.79 -9.42 11.68
CA ARG A 79 -10.55 -8.33 11.00
C ARG A 79 -11.26 -7.40 11.98
N SER A 80 -12.13 -7.96 12.83
CA SER A 80 -12.96 -7.17 13.73
C SER A 80 -12.17 -6.50 14.85
N TYR A 81 -11.06 -7.11 15.29
CA TYR A 81 -10.18 -6.50 16.28
C TYR A 81 -9.45 -5.31 15.68
N VAL A 82 -8.79 -5.50 14.52
CA VAL A 82 -8.04 -4.43 13.85
C VAL A 82 -8.95 -3.27 13.46
N ALA A 83 -10.16 -3.56 12.95
CA ALA A 83 -11.15 -2.51 12.66
C ALA A 83 -11.45 -1.62 13.88
N ARG A 84 -11.62 -2.20 15.08
CA ARG A 84 -11.83 -1.40 16.31
C ARG A 84 -10.62 -0.55 16.68
N GLU A 85 -9.41 -1.06 16.48
CA GLU A 85 -8.20 -0.26 16.73
C GLU A 85 -8.05 0.90 15.73
N LEU A 86 -8.39 0.67 14.46
CA LEU A 86 -8.39 1.72 13.43
C LEU A 86 -9.41 2.83 13.74
N VAL A 87 -10.59 2.48 14.26
CA VAL A 87 -11.58 3.47 14.74
C VAL A 87 -11.03 4.32 15.88
N LYS A 88 -10.26 3.74 16.82
CA LYS A 88 -9.62 4.52 17.90
C LYS A 88 -8.57 5.51 17.38
N LEU A 89 -7.97 5.22 16.23
CA LEU A 89 -7.04 6.12 15.53
C LEU A 89 -7.77 7.21 14.72
N GLY A 90 -9.10 7.23 14.74
CA GLY A 90 -9.93 8.21 14.04
C GLY A 90 -10.31 7.81 12.61
N GLY A 91 -9.96 6.60 12.17
CA GLY A 91 -10.29 6.10 10.84
C GLY A 91 -11.66 5.43 10.77
N ASP A 92 -12.18 5.32 9.55
CA ASP A 92 -13.42 4.60 9.24
C ASP A 92 -13.12 3.37 8.36
N PRO A 93 -12.86 2.19 8.95
CA PRO A 93 -12.43 1.01 8.20
C PRO A 93 -13.58 0.29 7.51
N ALA A 94 -13.51 0.20 6.19
CA ALA A 94 -14.42 -0.58 5.35
C ALA A 94 -13.77 -1.90 4.91
N TYR A 95 -14.48 -3.02 5.09
CA TYR A 95 -14.00 -4.31 4.57
C TYR A 95 -14.14 -4.37 3.06
N ARG A 96 -13.03 -4.64 2.35
CA ARG A 96 -13.04 -4.81 0.90
C ARG A 96 -13.58 -6.19 0.53
N GLU A 97 -14.90 -6.27 0.34
CA GLU A 97 -15.59 -7.52 0.04
C GLU A 97 -15.12 -8.16 -1.28
N GLY A 98 -14.99 -9.50 -1.27
CA GLY A 98 -14.63 -10.27 -2.46
C GLY A 98 -13.16 -10.16 -2.89
N VAL A 99 -12.33 -9.42 -2.16
CA VAL A 99 -10.89 -9.27 -2.46
C VAL A 99 -10.06 -10.03 -1.44
N VAL A 100 -9.17 -10.89 -1.95
CA VAL A 100 -8.16 -11.62 -1.17
C VAL A 100 -6.80 -11.25 -1.76
N THR A 101 -5.86 -10.89 -0.91
CA THR A 101 -4.50 -10.54 -1.32
C THR A 101 -3.71 -11.76 -1.77
N ASP A 102 -2.56 -11.54 -2.43
CA ASP A 102 -1.62 -12.60 -2.80
C ASP A 102 -1.12 -13.44 -1.60
N ASN A 103 -1.30 -12.94 -0.37
CA ASN A 103 -0.88 -13.61 0.86
C ASN A 103 -2.05 -14.32 1.57
N GLY A 104 -3.24 -14.38 0.96
CA GLY A 104 -4.43 -15.00 1.56
C GLY A 104 -5.11 -14.17 2.65
N ASN A 105 -4.71 -12.90 2.79
CA ASN A 105 -5.29 -11.97 3.76
C ASN A 105 -6.40 -11.12 3.15
N ILE A 106 -7.14 -10.42 4.00
CA ILE A 106 -8.17 -9.46 3.62
C ILE A 106 -7.64 -8.02 3.67
N ILE A 107 -8.42 -7.06 3.19
CA ILE A 107 -8.12 -5.62 3.30
C ILE A 107 -9.23 -4.89 4.07
N LEU A 108 -8.81 -3.97 4.93
CA LEU A 108 -9.63 -2.88 5.44
C LEU A 108 -9.17 -1.58 4.78
N ASP A 109 -10.05 -0.94 4.01
CA ASP A 109 -9.85 0.38 3.43
C ASP A 109 -10.25 1.44 4.46
N VAL A 110 -9.29 2.22 4.95
CA VAL A 110 -9.52 3.15 6.05
C VAL A 110 -9.79 4.54 5.52
N HIS A 111 -11.03 4.99 5.65
CA HIS A 111 -11.49 6.29 5.21
C HIS A 111 -11.36 7.36 6.31
N ASN A 112 -11.61 8.62 5.94
CA ASN A 112 -11.75 9.77 6.84
C ASN A 112 -10.50 10.09 7.68
N MET A 113 -9.32 9.78 7.14
CA MET A 113 -8.04 10.13 7.76
C MET A 113 -7.51 11.45 7.17
N GLN A 114 -6.91 12.29 8.01
CA GLN A 114 -6.02 13.37 7.56
C GLN A 114 -4.62 13.06 8.10
N ILE A 115 -3.80 12.43 7.26
CA ILE A 115 -2.50 11.90 7.68
C ILE A 115 -1.46 13.01 7.54
N THR A 116 -1.33 13.79 8.61
CA THR A 116 -0.41 14.94 8.69
C THR A 116 0.97 14.58 9.25
N ASN A 117 1.11 13.39 9.83
CA ASN A 117 2.39 12.81 10.28
C ASN A 117 2.44 11.33 9.87
N PRO A 118 2.81 11.04 8.61
CA PRO A 118 2.79 9.69 8.04
C PRO A 118 3.79 8.70 8.63
#